data_AF-A0AAV3U2K1-F1
#
_entry.id   AF-A0AAV3U2K1-F1
#
_cell.length_a   1.000
_cell.length_b   1.000
_cell.length_c   1.000
_cell.angle_alpha   90.00
_cell.angle_beta   90.00
_cell.angle_gamma   90.00
#
_symmetry.space_group_name_H-M   'P 1'
#
loop_
_entity.id
_entity.type
_entity.pdbx_description
1 polymer ?
#
loop_
_entity_poly.entity_id
_entity_poly.type
_entity_poly.pdbx_seq_one_letter_code
_entity_poly.pdbx_strand_id
1 'polypeptide(L)'
;MFILSFKRYNIRLVFALILILSGLSCLADTSTPDFRQMAQLAEYVGVDYPEAVANGKIINEGEYQEMLEFSRILVTEAQQTKATTIISRAQKLEAAIHEKQTPEVIRQLGRELRSELLMLMPVSSQPSQLLPISETHSLFQTHCAACHGAMGKGDGVASAGLEPPPTDFTDRERAMNRSVLGLYDAITDGIKETAMVSYDQLSEEQRWSLAL
;
A
#
# COMPACT_ATOMS: atom_id res chain seq x y z
N MET A 1 7.70 -25.96 -77.57
CA MET A 1 9.03 -25.95 -76.95
C MET A 1 8.87 -26.59 -75.57
N PHE A 2 9.47 -27.78 -75.40
CA PHE A 2 9.68 -28.65 -74.21
C PHE A 2 9.01 -28.27 -72.86
N ILE A 3 8.12 -29.07 -72.22
CA ILE A 3 8.23 -30.44 -71.64
C ILE A 3 9.07 -30.51 -70.34
N LEU A 4 8.50 -31.18 -69.30
CA LEU A 4 9.10 -31.83 -68.09
C LEU A 4 9.48 -30.92 -66.89
N SER A 5 9.39 -31.31 -65.61
CA SER A 5 8.92 -32.54 -64.93
C SER A 5 8.82 -32.31 -63.40
N PHE A 6 8.10 -33.25 -62.79
CA PHE A 6 7.91 -33.60 -61.37
C PHE A 6 9.17 -33.76 -60.48
N LYS A 7 8.89 -33.87 -59.17
CA LYS A 7 9.62 -34.57 -58.07
C LYS A 7 10.71 -33.73 -57.35
N ARG A 8 10.84 -33.74 -56.01
CA ARG A 8 10.78 -34.89 -55.09
C ARG A 8 10.73 -34.39 -53.61
N TYR A 9 9.77 -34.91 -52.84
CA TYR A 9 9.91 -35.12 -51.40
C TYR A 9 11.11 -36.05 -51.13
N ASN A 10 11.86 -35.85 -50.02
CA ASN A 10 12.10 -36.86 -48.96
C ASN A 10 13.42 -36.74 -48.16
N ILE A 11 13.24 -36.79 -46.82
CA ILE A 11 13.95 -37.66 -45.84
C ILE A 11 15.41 -37.31 -45.47
N ARG A 12 15.63 -37.09 -44.17
CA ARG A 12 16.68 -37.64 -43.26
C ARG A 12 16.82 -36.71 -42.03
N LEU A 13 16.17 -36.95 -40.89
CA LEU A 13 16.53 -37.92 -39.83
C LEU A 13 17.87 -37.55 -39.16
N VAL A 14 17.80 -36.82 -38.03
CA VAL A 14 18.81 -36.87 -36.97
C VAL A 14 18.08 -37.02 -35.63
N PHE A 15 18.40 -38.12 -34.98
CA PHE A 15 17.92 -38.64 -33.70
C PHE A 15 18.72 -38.03 -32.51
N ALA A 16 18.20 -38.31 -31.31
CA ALA A 16 18.84 -38.31 -29.98
C ALA A 16 18.76 -36.99 -29.19
N LEU A 17 17.85 -36.86 -28.21
CA LEU A 17 17.87 -37.45 -26.85
C LEU A 17 18.93 -36.80 -25.95
N ILE A 18 18.52 -35.78 -25.19
CA ILE A 18 19.13 -35.44 -23.90
C ILE A 18 18.00 -35.41 -22.87
N LEU A 19 18.01 -36.44 -22.04
CA LEU A 19 17.24 -36.60 -20.82
C LEU A 19 18.23 -36.32 -19.67
N ILE A 20 17.72 -35.70 -18.60
CA ILE A 20 18.23 -35.69 -17.21
C ILE A 20 18.57 -34.29 -16.66
N LEU A 21 17.74 -33.92 -15.66
CA LEU A 21 18.00 -33.12 -14.45
C LEU A 21 19.09 -32.05 -14.53
N SER A 22 18.70 -30.80 -14.22
CA SER A 22 19.29 -30.02 -13.12
C SER A 22 18.57 -28.67 -12.98
N GLY A 23 18.02 -28.41 -11.79
CA GLY A 23 17.67 -27.05 -11.37
C GLY A 23 16.19 -26.70 -11.38
N LEU A 24 15.40 -27.31 -10.49
CA LEU A 24 14.40 -26.53 -9.76
C LEU A 24 15.17 -25.43 -9.03
N SER A 25 15.28 -24.24 -9.62
CA SER A 25 15.52 -23.04 -8.84
C SER A 25 14.20 -22.70 -8.15
N CYS A 26 13.89 -23.46 -7.10
CA CYS A 26 13.07 -22.93 -6.02
C CYS A 26 13.98 -21.92 -5.32
N LEU A 27 14.08 -20.72 -5.90
CA LEU A 27 14.43 -19.57 -5.08
C LEU A 27 13.23 -19.44 -4.15
N ALA A 28 13.38 -19.97 -2.94
CA ALA A 28 12.60 -19.48 -1.83
C ALA A 28 12.83 -17.97 -1.85
N ASP A 29 11.81 -17.22 -2.24
CA ASP A 29 11.81 -15.77 -2.16
C ASP A 29 11.92 -15.45 -0.68
N THR A 30 13.14 -15.28 -0.18
CA THR A 30 13.39 -14.74 1.15
C THR A 30 13.22 -13.24 1.06
N SER A 31 12.05 -12.78 0.62
CA SER A 31 11.63 -11.41 0.84
C SER A 31 11.56 -11.24 2.35
N THR A 32 12.47 -10.45 2.92
CA THR A 32 12.29 -9.97 4.29
C THR A 32 10.94 -9.27 4.35
N PRO A 33 10.08 -9.58 5.33
CA PRO A 33 8.77 -8.93 5.44
C PRO A 33 8.96 -7.42 5.43
N ASP A 34 8.26 -6.74 4.53
CA ASP A 34 8.30 -5.29 4.44
C ASP A 34 7.48 -4.70 5.59
N PHE A 35 8.14 -4.52 6.74
CA PHE A 35 7.52 -3.97 7.94
C PHE A 35 6.88 -2.60 7.71
N ARG A 36 7.41 -1.83 6.75
CA ARG A 36 6.86 -0.51 6.41
C ARG A 36 5.54 -0.66 5.69
N GLN A 37 5.49 -1.52 4.68
CA GLN A 37 4.25 -1.80 3.95
C GLN A 37 3.19 -2.43 4.87
N MET A 38 3.58 -3.35 5.76
CA MET A 38 2.67 -3.90 6.76
C MET A 38 2.14 -2.81 7.70
N ALA A 39 2.99 -1.87 8.13
CA ALA A 39 2.57 -0.77 9.00
C ALA A 39 1.55 0.15 8.32
N GLN A 40 1.73 0.43 7.03
CA GLN A 40 0.79 1.18 6.20
C GLN A 40 -0.56 0.45 6.05
N LEU A 41 -0.54 -0.87 5.77
CA LEU A 41 -1.78 -1.65 5.66
C LEU A 41 -2.55 -1.68 6.99
N ALA A 42 -1.85 -1.84 8.12
CA ALA A 42 -2.48 -1.82 9.45
C ALA A 42 -3.11 -0.44 9.76
N GLU A 43 -2.48 0.64 9.30
CA GLU A 43 -3.04 1.98 9.37
C GLU A 43 -4.27 2.17 8.48
N TYR A 44 -4.17 1.74 7.22
CA TYR A 44 -5.25 1.83 6.24
C TYR A 44 -6.52 1.16 6.79
N VAL A 45 -6.40 -0.09 7.21
CA VAL A 45 -7.49 -0.85 7.81
C VAL A 45 -8.08 -0.13 9.02
N GLY A 46 -7.24 0.43 9.90
CA GLY A 46 -7.74 1.15 11.07
C GLY A 46 -8.55 2.41 10.72
N VAL A 47 -8.06 3.21 9.78
CA VAL A 47 -8.63 4.52 9.45
C VAL A 47 -9.88 4.41 8.58
N ASP A 48 -9.88 3.50 7.60
CA ASP A 48 -10.93 3.44 6.57
C ASP A 48 -12.07 2.46 6.91
N TYR A 49 -11.89 1.64 7.94
CA TYR A 49 -12.96 0.75 8.45
C TYR A 49 -14.33 1.42 8.70
N PRO A 50 -14.44 2.67 9.22
CA PRO A 50 -15.72 3.34 9.38
C PRO A 50 -16.52 3.51 8.07
N GLU A 51 -15.86 3.55 6.91
CA GLU A 51 -16.51 3.63 5.59
C GLU A 51 -17.11 2.29 5.17
N ALA A 52 -16.55 1.18 5.68
CA ALA A 52 -17.00 -0.18 5.43
C ALA A 52 -18.15 -0.61 6.37
N VAL A 53 -18.02 -0.31 7.67
CA VAL A 53 -18.90 -0.84 8.72
C VAL A 53 -19.31 0.26 9.69
N ALA A 54 -20.62 0.38 9.91
CA ALA A 54 -21.19 1.24 10.95
C ALA A 54 -22.24 0.48 11.77
N ASN A 55 -22.20 0.64 13.11
CA ASN A 55 -23.14 -0.01 14.03
C ASN A 55 -23.24 -1.55 13.86
N GLY A 56 -22.11 -2.21 13.59
CA GLY A 56 -22.02 -3.65 13.36
C GLY A 56 -22.63 -4.13 12.04
N LYS A 57 -23.00 -3.21 11.13
CA LYS A 57 -23.53 -3.52 9.81
C LYS A 57 -22.56 -3.06 8.74
N ILE A 58 -22.45 -3.86 7.69
CA ILE A 58 -21.73 -3.48 6.47
C ILE A 58 -22.56 -2.38 5.79
N ILE A 59 -21.97 -1.20 5.63
CA ILE A 59 -22.58 -0.05 4.94
C ILE A 59 -22.01 0.12 3.53
N ASN A 60 -20.81 -0.41 3.28
CA ASN A 60 -20.21 -0.49 1.96
C ASN A 60 -19.53 -1.86 1.79
N GLU A 61 -20.05 -2.67 0.87
CA GLU A 61 -19.56 -4.03 0.64
C GLU A 61 -18.16 -4.04 0.00
N GLY A 62 -17.86 -3.10 -0.90
CA GLY A 62 -16.54 -3.01 -1.55
C GLY A 62 -15.45 -2.74 -0.53
N GLU A 63 -15.62 -1.67 0.25
CA GLU A 63 -14.71 -1.29 1.34
C GLU A 63 -14.56 -2.43 2.37
N TYR A 64 -15.65 -3.12 2.71
CA TYR A 64 -15.58 -4.25 3.65
C TYR A 64 -14.77 -5.43 3.10
N GLN A 65 -14.87 -5.72 1.80
CA GLN A 65 -14.02 -6.73 1.17
C GLN A 65 -12.54 -6.31 1.15
N GLU A 66 -12.25 -5.03 0.93
CA GLU A 66 -10.88 -4.50 1.02
C GLU A 66 -10.31 -4.65 2.45
N MET A 67 -11.10 -4.34 3.49
CA MET A 67 -10.69 -4.55 4.87
C MET A 67 -10.29 -6.01 5.14
N LEU A 68 -11.08 -6.97 4.63
CA LEU A 68 -10.79 -8.40 4.74
C LEU A 68 -9.56 -8.83 3.93
N GLU A 69 -9.36 -8.23 2.76
CA GLU A 69 -8.20 -8.53 1.93
C GLU A 69 -6.90 -8.04 2.56
N PHE A 70 -6.87 -6.79 3.00
CA PHE A 70 -5.70 -6.21 3.63
C PHE A 70 -5.40 -6.86 4.99
N SER A 71 -6.42 -7.24 5.78
CA SER A 71 -6.18 -7.98 7.03
C SER A 71 -5.58 -9.36 6.79
N ARG A 72 -6.00 -10.06 5.73
CA ARG A 72 -5.45 -11.38 5.36
C ARG A 72 -4.02 -11.28 4.84
N ILE A 73 -3.70 -10.24 4.06
CA ILE A 73 -2.32 -9.95 3.67
C ILE A 73 -1.46 -9.71 4.91
N LEU A 74 -1.93 -8.89 5.87
CA LEU A 74 -1.23 -8.65 7.13
C LEU A 74 -0.95 -9.94 7.91
N VAL A 75 -1.92 -10.85 8.01
CA VAL A 75 -1.72 -12.13 8.70
C VAL A 75 -0.69 -13.00 7.98
N THR A 76 -0.73 -13.03 6.64
CA THR A 76 0.20 -13.80 5.82
C THR A 76 1.64 -13.29 5.96
N GLU A 77 1.84 -11.97 5.84
CA GLU A 77 3.16 -11.35 6.02
C GLU A 77 3.65 -11.46 7.47
N ALA A 78 2.76 -11.32 8.45
CA ALA A 78 3.09 -11.49 9.86
C ALA A 78 3.69 -12.87 10.16
N GLN A 79 3.19 -13.94 9.53
CA GLN A 79 3.73 -15.29 9.70
C GLN A 79 5.20 -15.39 9.25
N GLN A 80 5.56 -14.66 8.19
CA GLN A 80 6.93 -14.65 7.66
C GLN A 80 7.92 -13.97 8.62
N THR A 81 7.46 -13.03 9.46
CA THR A 81 8.29 -12.33 10.45
C THR A 81 8.83 -13.27 11.55
N LYS A 82 8.13 -14.39 11.80
CA LYS A 82 8.34 -15.29 12.96
C LYS A 82 8.19 -14.61 14.33
N ALA A 83 7.78 -13.34 14.38
CA ALA A 83 7.51 -12.63 15.62
C ALA A 83 6.10 -12.98 16.12
N THR A 84 6.02 -13.77 17.20
CA THR A 84 4.75 -14.28 17.74
C THR A 84 3.77 -13.19 18.14
N THR A 85 4.29 -12.04 18.60
CA THR A 85 3.49 -10.87 18.97
C THR A 85 2.87 -10.20 17.75
N ILE A 86 3.63 -9.98 16.67
CA ILE A 86 3.11 -9.45 15.39
C ILE A 86 2.05 -10.38 14.80
N ILE A 87 2.31 -11.70 14.78
CA ILE A 87 1.36 -12.71 14.30
C ILE A 87 0.05 -12.64 15.10
N SER A 88 0.14 -12.62 16.43
CA SER A 88 -1.04 -12.56 17.30
C SER A 88 -1.84 -11.27 17.09
N ARG A 89 -1.18 -10.13 16.88
CA ARG A 89 -1.85 -8.84 16.63
C ARG A 89 -2.56 -8.80 15.28
N ALA A 90 -1.91 -9.26 14.22
CA ALA A 90 -2.53 -9.34 12.89
C ALA A 90 -3.77 -10.24 12.92
N GLN A 91 -3.69 -11.41 13.57
CA GLN A 91 -4.83 -12.32 13.72
C GLN A 91 -5.98 -11.71 14.53
N LYS A 92 -5.67 -10.97 15.60
CA LYS A 92 -6.69 -10.25 16.39
C LYS A 92 -7.39 -9.17 15.57
N LEU A 93 -6.64 -8.41 14.77
CA LEU A 93 -7.20 -7.40 13.88
C LEU A 93 -8.14 -8.03 12.84
N GLU A 94 -7.68 -9.08 12.15
CA GLU A 94 -8.49 -9.82 11.18
C GLU A 94 -9.77 -10.39 11.81
N ALA A 95 -9.66 -11.04 12.98
CA ALA A 95 -10.82 -11.58 13.69
C ALA A 95 -11.84 -10.49 14.07
N ALA A 96 -11.36 -9.34 14.55
CA ALA A 96 -12.24 -8.23 14.91
C ALA A 96 -12.98 -7.65 13.70
N ILE A 97 -12.37 -7.62 12.52
CA ILE A 97 -13.00 -7.21 11.26
C ILE A 97 -14.10 -8.21 10.87
N HIS A 98 -13.83 -9.51 10.91
CA HIS A 98 -14.82 -10.56 10.65
C HIS A 98 -16.04 -10.46 11.56
N GLU A 99 -15.80 -10.22 12.85
CA GLU A 99 -16.80 -10.04 13.90
C GLU A 99 -17.54 -8.70 13.83
N LYS A 100 -17.12 -7.79 12.93
CA LYS A 100 -17.69 -6.46 12.75
C LYS A 100 -17.68 -5.63 14.03
N GLN A 101 -16.56 -5.72 14.77
CA GLN A 101 -16.37 -4.94 15.98
C GLN A 101 -16.38 -3.43 15.69
N THR A 102 -16.49 -2.61 16.74
CA THR A 102 -16.65 -1.16 16.55
C THR A 102 -15.40 -0.54 15.93
N PRO A 103 -15.54 0.57 15.18
CA PRO A 103 -14.39 1.28 14.61
C PRO A 103 -13.32 1.65 15.64
N GLU A 104 -13.69 1.93 16.90
CA GLU A 104 -12.74 2.18 17.98
C GLU A 104 -11.81 0.99 18.24
N VAL A 105 -12.35 -0.23 18.21
CA VAL A 105 -11.56 -1.45 18.42
C VAL A 105 -10.63 -1.69 17.24
N ILE A 106 -11.13 -1.58 16.01
CA ILE A 106 -10.32 -1.79 14.80
C ILE A 106 -9.17 -0.78 14.74
N ARG A 107 -9.45 0.50 15.02
CA ARG A 107 -8.41 1.55 15.12
C ARG A 107 -7.37 1.23 16.18
N GLN A 108 -7.78 0.78 17.37
CA GLN A 108 -6.85 0.45 18.44
C GLN A 108 -5.94 -0.71 18.03
N LEU A 109 -6.50 -1.80 17.50
CA LEU A 109 -5.73 -2.96 17.05
C LEU A 109 -4.79 -2.61 15.89
N GLY A 110 -5.25 -1.81 14.92
CA GLY A 110 -4.42 -1.31 13.81
C GLY A 110 -3.25 -0.47 14.30
N ARG A 111 -3.48 0.50 15.20
CA ARG A 111 -2.41 1.32 15.80
C ARG A 111 -1.40 0.49 16.59
N GLU A 112 -1.85 -0.50 17.35
CA GLU A 112 -0.98 -1.38 18.12
C GLU A 112 -0.08 -2.23 17.22
N LEU A 113 -0.65 -2.86 16.18
CA LEU A 113 0.11 -3.62 15.19
C LEU A 113 1.11 -2.72 14.47
N ARG A 114 0.66 -1.56 13.98
CA ARG A 114 1.51 -0.56 13.32
C ARG A 114 2.69 -0.15 14.20
N SER A 115 2.42 0.24 15.45
CA SER A 115 3.48 0.67 16.37
C SER A 115 4.55 -0.40 16.57
N GLU A 116 4.15 -1.67 16.62
CA GLU A 116 5.10 -2.76 16.80
C GLU A 116 5.92 -3.03 15.55
N LEU A 117 5.30 -2.97 14.36
CA LEU A 117 6.00 -3.07 13.07
C LEU A 117 7.05 -1.96 12.91
N LEU A 118 6.71 -0.72 13.29
CA LEU A 118 7.64 0.41 13.20
C LEU A 118 8.83 0.30 14.15
N MET A 119 8.67 -0.34 15.32
CA MET A 119 9.80 -0.58 16.24
C MET A 119 10.85 -1.55 15.67
N LEU A 120 10.49 -2.34 14.65
CA LEU A 120 11.40 -3.24 13.95
C LEU A 120 12.11 -2.57 12.76
N MET A 121 11.71 -1.36 12.39
CA MET A 121 12.31 -0.61 11.30
C MET A 121 13.59 0.13 11.74
N PRO A 122 14.59 0.28 10.84
CA PRO A 122 15.76 1.09 11.11
C PRO A 122 15.37 2.57 11.29
N VAL A 123 15.93 3.20 12.33
CA VAL A 123 15.61 4.55 12.84
C VAL A 123 15.88 5.68 11.81
N SER A 124 16.59 5.41 10.72
CA SER A 124 17.23 6.45 9.88
C SER A 124 16.34 7.08 8.80
N SER A 125 15.01 7.02 8.89
CA SER A 125 14.14 7.49 7.81
C SER A 125 13.68 8.94 7.94
N GLN A 126 13.76 9.58 9.12
CA GLN A 126 13.26 10.95 9.29
C GLN A 126 14.41 11.99 9.36
N PRO A 127 14.37 13.08 8.56
CA PRO A 127 15.39 14.11 8.59
C PRO A 127 15.39 14.84 9.94
N SER A 128 16.59 15.24 10.39
CA SER A 128 16.76 15.95 11.67
C SER A 128 16.23 17.38 11.66
N GLN A 129 15.90 17.92 10.48
CA GLN A 129 15.35 19.25 10.28
C GLN A 129 14.27 19.20 9.19
N LEU A 130 13.21 19.99 9.39
CA LEU A 130 12.13 20.21 8.44
C LEU A 130 12.25 21.61 7.83
N LEU A 131 11.61 21.81 6.68
CA LEU A 131 11.49 23.11 6.05
C LEU A 131 10.62 24.08 6.89
N PRO A 132 10.86 25.40 6.78
CA PRO A 132 9.96 26.40 7.34
C PRO A 132 8.53 26.26 6.80
N ILE A 133 7.53 26.53 7.63
CA ILE A 133 6.09 26.43 7.27
C ILE A 133 5.77 27.20 5.99
N SER A 134 6.38 28.37 5.76
CA SER A 134 6.16 29.15 4.54
C SER A 134 6.62 28.43 3.27
N GLU A 135 7.73 27.69 3.35
CA GLU A 135 8.26 26.91 2.23
C GLU A 135 7.43 25.64 2.01
N THR A 136 7.10 24.92 3.08
CA THR A 136 6.18 23.77 3.04
C THR A 136 4.82 24.15 2.47
N HIS A 137 4.27 25.28 2.90
CA HIS A 137 3.00 25.79 2.36
C HIS A 137 3.12 26.10 0.86
N SER A 138 4.22 26.74 0.41
CA SER A 138 4.44 26.98 -1.01
C SER A 138 4.55 25.69 -1.82
N LEU A 139 5.20 24.66 -1.28
CA LEU A 139 5.28 23.32 -1.90
C LEU A 139 3.89 22.70 -2.02
N PHE A 140 3.08 22.72 -0.95
CA PHE A 140 1.73 22.19 -0.96
C PHE A 140 0.84 22.91 -1.99
N GLN A 141 0.91 24.25 -2.05
CA GLN A 141 0.16 25.03 -3.04
C GLN A 141 0.56 24.70 -4.48
N THR A 142 1.84 24.40 -4.70
CA THR A 142 2.37 24.10 -6.05
C THR A 142 2.02 22.69 -6.51
N HIS A 143 2.09 21.71 -5.61
CA HIS A 143 2.03 20.29 -5.97
C HIS A 143 0.73 19.60 -5.58
N CYS A 144 0.09 20.01 -4.49
CA CYS A 144 -0.99 19.23 -3.86
C CYS A 144 -2.37 19.92 -3.98
N ALA A 145 -2.39 21.25 -3.91
CA ALA A 145 -3.63 22.03 -3.79
C ALA A 145 -4.57 21.93 -5.01
N ALA A 146 -4.08 21.55 -6.18
CA ALA A 146 -4.93 21.34 -7.35
C ALA A 146 -5.97 20.24 -7.11
N CYS A 147 -5.60 19.16 -6.41
CA CYS A 147 -6.50 18.07 -6.06
C CYS A 147 -7.03 18.20 -4.62
N HIS A 148 -6.14 18.48 -3.65
CA HIS A 148 -6.52 18.54 -2.23
C HIS A 148 -7.10 19.88 -1.79
N GLY A 149 -7.13 20.90 -2.66
CA GLY A 149 -7.63 22.24 -2.33
C GLY A 149 -6.61 23.08 -1.57
N ALA A 150 -6.75 24.42 -1.64
CA ALA A 150 -5.79 25.34 -1.01
C ALA A 150 -5.71 25.21 0.52
N MET A 151 -6.77 24.69 1.15
CA MET A 151 -6.85 24.43 2.59
C MET A 151 -6.74 22.93 2.93
N GLY A 152 -6.46 22.07 1.95
CA GLY A 152 -6.33 20.62 2.16
C GLY A 152 -7.66 19.89 2.39
N LYS A 153 -8.78 20.41 1.90
CA LYS A 153 -10.13 19.84 2.13
C LYS A 153 -10.56 18.76 1.12
N GLY A 154 -9.68 18.35 0.22
CA GLY A 154 -10.04 17.44 -0.87
C GLY A 154 -10.90 18.08 -1.96
N ASP A 155 -11.06 19.41 -1.94
CA ASP A 155 -12.00 20.18 -2.79
C ASP A 155 -11.29 20.99 -3.89
N GLY A 156 -10.09 20.56 -4.29
CA GLY A 156 -9.31 21.21 -5.34
C GLY A 156 -10.03 21.17 -6.69
N VAL A 157 -9.69 22.10 -7.59
CA VAL A 157 -10.33 22.19 -8.92
C VAL A 157 -10.19 20.91 -9.76
N ALA A 158 -9.15 20.11 -9.51
CA ALA A 158 -8.91 18.83 -10.17
C ALA A 158 -9.49 17.63 -9.41
N SER A 159 -10.14 17.82 -8.27
CA SER A 159 -10.78 16.74 -7.49
C SER A 159 -12.01 16.14 -8.18
N ALA A 160 -12.66 16.91 -9.05
CA ALA A 160 -13.94 16.54 -9.63
C ALA A 160 -13.85 15.27 -10.50
N GLY A 161 -14.58 14.23 -10.09
CA GLY A 161 -14.67 12.96 -10.83
C GLY A 161 -13.54 11.98 -10.55
N LEU A 162 -12.67 12.25 -9.57
CA LEU A 162 -11.69 11.28 -9.10
C LEU A 162 -12.35 10.27 -8.17
N GLU A 163 -12.00 8.99 -8.36
CA GLU A 163 -12.41 7.88 -7.51
C GLU A 163 -11.15 7.09 -7.11
N PRO A 164 -10.81 6.99 -5.82
CA PRO A 164 -11.46 7.67 -4.69
C PRO A 164 -11.25 9.20 -4.73
N PRO A 165 -12.10 9.99 -4.04
CA PRO A 165 -11.90 11.43 -3.92
C PRO A 165 -10.60 11.75 -3.16
N PRO A 166 -9.94 12.89 -3.44
CA PRO A 166 -8.76 13.30 -2.68
C PRO A 166 -9.07 13.45 -1.19
N THR A 167 -8.16 13.00 -0.34
CA THR A 167 -8.30 13.07 1.12
C THR A 167 -8.54 14.51 1.60
N ASP A 168 -9.56 14.68 2.45
CA ASP A 168 -9.73 15.86 3.30
C ASP A 168 -8.83 15.74 4.54
N PHE A 169 -7.76 16.53 4.57
CA PHE A 169 -6.81 16.59 5.68
C PHE A 169 -7.34 17.39 6.88
N THR A 170 -8.50 18.03 6.76
CA THR A 170 -9.16 18.76 7.85
C THR A 170 -10.08 17.88 8.69
N ASP A 171 -10.35 16.65 8.25
CA ASP A 171 -11.01 15.62 9.07
C ASP A 171 -10.11 15.24 10.25
N ARG A 172 -10.51 15.72 11.44
CA ARG A 172 -9.75 15.52 12.67
C ARG A 172 -9.69 14.05 13.10
N GLU A 173 -10.75 13.27 12.89
CA GLU A 173 -10.76 11.86 13.28
C GLU A 173 -9.82 11.07 12.39
N ARG A 174 -9.87 11.29 11.08
CA ARG A 174 -8.97 10.69 10.10
C ARG A 174 -7.52 11.10 10.36
N ALA A 175 -7.24 12.39 10.55
CA ALA A 175 -5.90 12.91 10.81
C ALA A 175 -5.27 12.31 12.09
N MET A 176 -6.05 12.14 13.16
CA MET A 176 -5.56 11.54 14.41
C MET A 176 -5.23 10.04 14.29
N ASN A 177 -5.70 9.37 13.24
CA ASN A 177 -5.49 7.95 13.02
C ASN A 177 -4.54 7.64 11.86
N ARG A 178 -4.02 8.66 11.17
CA ARG A 178 -2.96 8.54 10.15
C ARG A 178 -1.58 8.81 10.76
N SER A 179 -0.56 8.19 10.20
CA SER A 179 0.83 8.34 10.63
C SER A 179 1.57 9.25 9.67
N VAL A 180 2.50 10.02 10.22
CA VAL A 180 3.41 10.86 9.42
C VAL A 180 4.19 10.01 8.42
N LEU A 181 4.61 8.80 8.80
CA LEU A 181 5.29 7.88 7.90
C LEU A 181 4.38 7.47 6.72
N GLY A 182 3.13 7.12 6.99
CA GLY A 182 2.15 6.78 5.96
C GLY A 182 1.88 7.95 5.00
N LEU A 183 1.83 9.19 5.50
CA LEU A 183 1.72 10.39 4.67
C LEU A 183 2.98 10.61 3.82
N TYR A 184 4.17 10.48 4.41
CA TYR A 184 5.44 10.56 3.69
C TYR A 184 5.50 9.51 2.57
N ASP A 185 4.98 8.31 2.81
CA ASP A 185 4.98 7.23 1.82
C ASP A 185 3.97 7.45 0.71
N ALA A 186 2.76 7.89 1.05
CA ALA A 186 1.78 8.30 0.04
C ALA A 186 2.30 9.43 -0.85
N ILE A 187 3.10 10.36 -0.30
CA ILE A 187 3.76 11.41 -1.08
C ILE A 187 4.90 10.81 -1.93
N THR A 188 5.70 9.91 -1.36
CA THR A 188 6.88 9.34 -2.04
C THR A 188 6.48 8.42 -3.18
N ASP A 189 5.59 7.48 -2.95
CA ASP A 189 5.28 6.38 -3.86
C ASP A 189 3.97 6.60 -4.64
N GLY A 190 3.15 7.56 -4.21
CA GLY A 190 1.77 7.69 -4.66
C GLY A 190 0.88 6.59 -4.08
N ILE A 191 -0.35 6.50 -4.58
CA ILE A 191 -1.29 5.43 -4.20
C ILE A 191 -1.74 4.71 -5.48
N LYS A 192 -1.40 3.42 -5.56
CA LYS A 192 -1.70 2.57 -6.72
C LYS A 192 -3.21 2.55 -7.00
N GLU A 193 -3.58 2.54 -8.29
CA GLU A 193 -4.97 2.56 -8.78
C GLU A 193 -5.77 3.82 -8.35
N THR A 194 -5.09 4.92 -8.01
CA THR A 194 -5.73 6.21 -7.74
C THR A 194 -5.08 7.32 -8.58
N ALA A 195 -5.65 8.53 -8.51
CA ALA A 195 -5.05 9.71 -9.13
C ALA A 195 -3.86 10.31 -8.36
N MET A 196 -3.54 9.79 -7.15
CA MET A 196 -2.42 10.26 -6.35
C MET A 196 -1.10 9.68 -6.87
N VAL A 197 -0.38 10.49 -7.66
CA VAL A 197 0.91 10.14 -8.24
C VAL A 197 2.05 10.22 -7.21
N SER A 198 3.18 9.58 -7.54
CA SER A 198 4.44 9.73 -6.81
C SER A 198 5.02 11.14 -6.95
N TYR A 199 5.64 11.63 -5.87
CA TYR A 199 6.44 12.85 -5.82
C TYR A 199 7.91 12.56 -5.46
N ASP A 200 8.46 11.47 -6.00
CA ASP A 200 9.86 11.07 -5.79
C ASP A 200 10.89 12.11 -6.28
N GLN A 201 10.48 13.02 -7.16
CA GLN A 201 11.27 14.16 -7.63
C GLN A 201 11.52 15.24 -6.57
N LEU A 202 10.73 15.28 -5.50
CA LEU A 202 10.98 16.17 -4.36
C LEU A 202 12.16 15.64 -3.54
N SER A 203 12.82 16.48 -2.74
CA SER A 203 13.80 15.97 -1.78
C SER A 203 13.11 15.21 -0.65
N GLU A 204 13.84 14.31 0.02
CA GLU A 204 13.35 13.63 1.21
C GLU A 204 12.89 14.63 2.29
N GLU A 205 13.67 15.70 2.52
CA GLU A 205 13.31 16.78 3.45
C GLU A 205 11.98 17.46 3.07
N GLN A 206 11.76 17.72 1.78
CA GLN A 206 10.50 18.30 1.29
C GLN A 206 9.31 17.38 1.54
N ARG A 207 9.45 16.09 1.21
CA ARG A 207 8.39 15.10 1.42
C ARG A 207 8.05 14.91 2.89
N TRP A 208 9.06 14.86 3.77
CA TRP A 208 8.84 14.81 5.21
C TRP A 208 8.19 16.07 5.76
N SER A 209 8.58 17.23 5.24
CA SER A 209 7.99 18.50 5.65
C SER A 209 6.53 18.62 5.22
N LEU A 210 6.15 18.05 4.06
CA LEU A 210 4.76 17.99 3.60
C LEU A 210 3.89 17.00 4.40
N ALA A 211 4.50 15.97 5.00
CA ALA A 211 3.81 14.96 5.79
C ALA A 211 3.50 15.40 7.24
N LEU A 212 4.08 16.51 7.71
CA LEU A 212 4.00 17.03 9.09
C LEU A 212 3.16 18.31 9.19
#